data_AF-A0A9X4HMY7-F1
#
_entry.id   AF-A0A9X4HMY7-F1
#
_cell.length_a   1.000
_cell.length_b   1.000
_cell.length_c   1.000
_cell.angle_alpha   90.00
_cell.angle_beta   90.00
_cell.angle_gamma   90.00
#
_symmetry.space_group_name_H-M   'P 1'
#
loop_
_entity.id
_entity.type
_entity.pdbx_description
1 polymer ?
#
loop_
_entity_poly.entity_id
_entity_poly.type
_entity_poly.pdbx_seq_one_letter_code
_entity_poly.pdbx_strand_id
1 'polypeptide(L)' 'MHSQIVCRTFWKESAKESVMTKPHAPPSPEEIKEKHDLEEALEEGLEETFPGSDPVNVTQPAPSRADSHVKRSD' A
#
# COMPACT_ATOMS: atom_id res chain seq x y z
N MET A 1 33.57 26.16 -9.27
CA MET A 1 34.00 24.77 -8.93
C MET A 1 33.10 24.09 -7.88
N HIS A 2 32.18 24.80 -7.21
CA HIS A 2 31.26 24.22 -6.23
C HIS A 2 30.06 23.46 -6.85
N SER A 3 29.62 23.84 -8.04
CA SER A 3 28.48 23.21 -8.72
C SER A 3 28.76 21.74 -9.14
N GLN A 4 30.00 21.41 -9.53
CA GLN A 4 30.36 20.04 -9.92
C GLN A 4 30.45 19.06 -8.74
N ILE A 5 30.74 19.57 -7.54
CA ILE A 5 30.85 18.74 -6.32
C ILE A 5 29.46 18.32 -5.82
N VAL A 6 28.47 19.21 -5.92
CA VAL A 6 27.08 18.93 -5.53
C VAL A 6 26.44 17.90 -6.49
N CYS A 7 26.65 18.01 -7.80
CA CYS A 7 26.12 17.00 -8.74
C CYS A 7 26.72 15.60 -8.52
N ARG A 8 28.01 15.52 -8.14
CA ARG A 8 28.70 14.24 -7.96
C ARG A 8 28.34 13.57 -6.63
N THR A 9 28.04 14.35 -5.60
CA THR A 9 27.55 13.85 -4.31
C THR A 9 26.10 13.40 -4.38
N PHE A 10 25.23 14.16 -5.07
CA PHE A 10 23.84 13.80 -5.30
C PHE A 10 23.67 12.50 -6.08
N TRP A 11 24.43 12.30 -7.17
CA TRP A 11 24.43 11.02 -7.91
C TRP A 11 24.89 9.85 -7.02
N LYS A 12 25.89 10.09 -6.18
CA LYS A 12 26.41 9.07 -5.28
C LYS A 12 25.42 8.71 -4.18
N GLU A 13 24.56 9.62 -3.73
CA GLU A 13 23.48 9.35 -2.78
C GLU A 13 22.29 8.64 -3.41
N SER A 14 21.88 9.02 -4.62
CA SER A 14 20.77 8.37 -5.33
C SER A 14 21.04 6.88 -5.62
N ALA A 15 22.30 6.51 -5.92
CA ALA A 15 22.69 5.11 -6.09
C ALA A 15 22.56 4.26 -4.81
N LYS A 16 22.55 4.90 -3.63
CA LYS A 16 22.35 4.22 -2.34
C LYS A 16 20.87 4.06 -1.99
N GLU A 17 19.99 4.80 -2.65
CA GLU A 17 18.54 4.78 -2.41
C GLU A 17 17.83 3.76 -3.31
N SER A 18 18.50 3.32 -4.39
CA SER A 18 18.10 2.19 -5.24
C SER A 18 18.32 0.82 -4.56
N VAL A 19 18.08 0.71 -3.26
CA VAL A 19 18.10 -0.56 -2.51
C VAL A 19 16.83 -1.38 -2.74
N MET A 20 15.82 -0.80 -3.40
CA MET A 20 14.50 -1.42 -3.58
C MET A 20 14.28 -2.16 -4.90
N THR A 21 15.30 -2.35 -5.74
CA THR A 21 15.27 -3.39 -6.78
C THR A 21 16.69 -3.84 -7.12
N LYS A 22 17.18 -4.87 -6.43
CA LYS A 22 18.34 -5.64 -6.93
C LYS A 22 17.98 -6.17 -8.33
N PRO A 23 18.87 -6.11 -9.33
CA PRO A 23 18.65 -6.83 -10.58
C PRO A 23 18.49 -8.32 -10.23
N HIS A 24 17.29 -8.86 -10.46
CA HIS A 24 16.92 -10.22 -10.08
C HIS A 24 17.75 -11.18 -10.93
N ALA A 25 18.81 -11.74 -10.34
CA ALA A 25 19.42 -12.95 -10.86
C ALA A 25 18.34 -14.06 -10.90
N PRO A 26 18.40 -15.01 -11.84
CA PRO A 26 17.45 -16.11 -11.86
C PRO A 26 17.49 -16.82 -10.49
N PRO A 27 16.33 -17.02 -9.85
CA PRO A 27 16.28 -17.57 -8.51
C PRO A 27 16.75 -19.03 -8.55
N SER A 28 17.49 -19.42 -7.52
CA SER A 28 17.85 -20.81 -7.27
C SER A 28 16.59 -21.65 -7.00
N PRO A 29 16.64 -22.98 -7.20
CA PRO A 29 15.52 -23.87 -6.89
C PRO A 29 15.06 -23.78 -5.43
N GLU A 30 15.98 -23.52 -4.49
CA GLU A 30 15.62 -23.31 -3.08
C GLU A 30 14.82 -22.01 -2.89
N GLU A 31 15.24 -20.90 -3.50
CA GLU A 31 14.55 -19.61 -3.42
C GLU A 31 13.16 -19.65 -4.04
N ILE A 32 12.97 -20.43 -5.12
CA ILE A 32 11.65 -20.63 -5.74
C ILE A 32 10.70 -21.33 -4.77
N LYS A 33 11.19 -22.35 -4.07
CA LYS A 33 10.39 -23.09 -3.08
C LYS A 33 10.04 -22.21 -1.89
N GLU A 34 11.02 -21.50 -1.33
CA GLU A 34 10.80 -20.59 -0.20
C GLU A 34 9.79 -19.49 -0.56
N LYS A 35 9.88 -18.93 -1.77
CA LYS A 35 8.92 -17.93 -2.26
C LYS A 35 7.51 -18.50 -2.38
N HIS A 36 7.36 -19.74 -2.83
CA HIS A 36 6.04 -20.40 -2.91
C HIS A 36 5.42 -20.58 -1.52
N ASP A 37 6.21 -21.07 -0.55
CA ASP A 37 5.75 -21.28 0.82
C ASP A 37 5.35 -19.94 1.48
N LEU A 38 6.08 -18.86 1.19
CA LEU A 38 5.77 -17.50 1.63
C LEU A 38 4.48 -16.94 0.98
N GLU A 39 4.28 -17.19 -0.32
CA GLU A 39 3.08 -16.76 -1.05
C GLU A 39 1.81 -17.42 -0.48
N GLU A 40 1.87 -18.72 -0.16
CA GLU A 40 0.76 -19.47 0.45
C GLU A 40 0.40 -18.93 1.85
N ALA A 41 1.41 -18.71 2.71
CA ALA A 41 1.20 -18.18 4.05
C ALA A 41 0.61 -16.76 4.07
N LEU A 42 0.93 -15.94 3.05
CA LEU A 42 0.36 -14.60 2.91
C LEU A 42 -1.11 -14.64 2.49
N GLU A 43 -1.48 -15.55 1.58
CA GLU A 43 -2.87 -15.71 1.14
C GLU A 43 -3.76 -16.21 2.29
N GLU A 44 -3.31 -17.25 3.01
CA GLU A 44 -4.02 -17.79 4.18
C GLU A 44 -4.29 -16.70 5.23
N GLY A 45 -3.29 -15.87 5.54
CA GLY A 45 -3.46 -14.76 6.47
C GLY A 45 -4.40 -13.66 5.97
N LEU A 46 -4.52 -13.46 4.65
CA LEU A 46 -5.37 -12.44 4.06
C LEU A 46 -6.85 -12.87 4.03
N GLU A 47 -7.12 -14.15 3.79
CA GLU A 47 -8.46 -14.74 3.79
C GLU A 47 -9.14 -14.61 5.16
N GLU A 48 -8.37 -14.71 6.26
CA GLU A 48 -8.90 -14.61 7.63
C GLU A 48 -9.02 -13.16 8.15
N THR A 49 -8.40 -12.18 7.49
CA THR A 49 -8.22 -10.82 8.03
C THR A 49 -9.39 -9.88 7.74
N PHE A 50 -10.29 -10.26 6.83
CA PHE A 50 -11.43 -9.41 6.49
C PHE A 50 -12.75 -10.13 6.77
N PRO A 51 -13.45 -9.82 7.89
CA PRO A 51 -14.90 -10.01 7.90
C PRO A 51 -15.42 -9.30 6.67
N GLY A 52 -15.96 -10.05 5.70
CA GLY A 52 -16.28 -9.55 4.35
C GLY A 52 -16.92 -8.17 4.44
N SER A 53 -16.11 -7.14 4.18
CA SER A 53 -16.41 -5.71 4.41
C SER A 53 -17.45 -5.48 5.52
N ASP A 54 -17.02 -5.36 6.79
CA ASP A 54 -17.85 -4.96 7.95
C ASP A 54 -19.10 -4.19 7.48
N PRO A 55 -20.31 -4.77 7.59
CA PRO A 55 -21.47 -4.29 6.86
C PRO A 55 -21.60 -2.78 7.05
N VAL A 56 -21.71 -2.06 5.93
CA VAL A 56 -21.97 -0.61 5.97
C VAL A 56 -23.16 -0.43 6.91
N ASN A 57 -22.96 0.26 8.03
CA ASN A 57 -24.03 0.62 8.94
C ASN A 57 -24.96 1.61 8.21
N VAL A 58 -25.87 1.09 7.37
CA VAL A 58 -26.91 1.85 6.65
C VAL A 58 -28.13 2.01 7.56
N THR A 59 -27.93 2.38 8.81
CA THR A 59 -29.02 2.98 9.59
C THR A 59 -28.60 4.38 9.94
N GLN A 60 -28.89 5.30 9.01
CA GLN A 60 -29.03 6.68 9.41
C GLN A 60 -30.15 6.71 10.46
N PRO A 61 -29.91 7.23 11.67
CA PRO A 61 -31.00 7.51 12.59
C PRO A 61 -32.02 8.38 11.87
N ALA A 62 -33.30 8.23 12.22
CA ALA A 62 -34.35 9.02 11.58
C ALA A 62 -33.96 10.51 11.60
N PRO A 63 -34.09 11.23 10.47
CA PRO A 63 -33.68 12.62 10.36
C PRO A 63 -34.28 13.42 11.52
N SER A 64 -33.42 14.16 12.20
CA SER A 64 -33.81 14.93 13.37
C SER A 64 -34.63 16.13 12.94
N ARG A 65 -35.40 16.74 13.86
CA ARG A 65 -36.13 17.98 13.56
C ARG A 65 -35.20 19.12 13.10
N ALA A 66 -33.92 19.06 13.46
CA ALA A 66 -32.92 20.04 13.03
C ALA A 66 -32.53 19.89 11.55
N ASP A 67 -32.66 18.69 10.97
CA ASP A 67 -32.34 18.42 9.55
C ASP A 67 -33.41 18.98 8.59
N SER A 68 -34.57 19.37 9.12
CA SER A 68 -35.70 19.89 8.33
C SER A 68 -35.52 21.33 7.79
N HIS A 69 -34.41 22.00 8.14
CA HIS A 69 -34.24 23.43 7.80
C HIS A 69 -33.73 23.68 6.37
N VAL A 70 -33.25 22.66 5.64
CA VAL A 70 -32.75 22.86 4.28
C VAL A 70 -33.89 22.71 3.26
N LYS A 71 -34.58 23.82 2.98
CA LYS A 71 -35.42 23.92 1.78
C LYS A 71 -34.50 23.94 0.56
N ARG A 72 -34.49 22.86 -0.23
CA ARG A 72 -33.97 22.94 -1.61
C ARG A 72 -35.02 23.69 -2.41
N SER A 73 -34.69 24.89 -2.87
CA SER A 73 -35.43 25.54 -3.95
C SER A 73 -35.04 24.85 -5.25
N ASP A 74 -36.03 24.45 -6.06
CA ASP A 74 -35.85 23.99 -7.45
C ASP A 74 -35.26 25.08 -8.35
#